data_AF-A0A8J7JFG4-F1
#
_entry.id   AF-A0A8J7JFG4-F1
#
_cell.length_a   1.000
_cell.length_b   1.000
_cell.length_c   1.000
_cell.angle_alpha   90.00
_cell.angle_beta   90.00
_cell.angle_gamma   90.00
#
_symmetry.space_group_name_H-M   'P 1'
#
loop_
_entity.id
_entity.type
_entity.pdbx_description
1 polymer ?
#
loop_
_entity_poly.entity_id
_entity_poly.type
_entity_poly.pdbx_seq_one_letter_code
_entity_poly.pdbx_strand_id
1 'polypeptide(L)'
;MAREPKTSNELENSFVDQRIKELLTKFEALTPYRPRDRERGKGGDIGWKALAAMETALLKATYPEDDKPEAERTYGTCLRQVTALKKHLKLAAKHELKDPGNYYPVQTIIKHFGEALSFQFAEYKFKQNVAYREKVAHRSQTDERVELDLTKQLKEAHRVLELAANGAVNLNEVEWRDVSLAVALCTGRRMAEVHCSGQFRIIDDYTVGFTGQLKG
;
A
#
# COMPACT_ATOMS: atom_id res chain seq x y z
N MET A 1 7.85 -3.83 30.38
CA MET A 1 8.47 -4.55 29.25
C MET A 1 7.94 -3.92 27.97
N ALA A 2 8.79 -3.23 27.20
CA ALA A 2 8.39 -2.66 25.92
C ALA A 2 8.15 -3.81 24.94
N ARG A 3 7.01 -3.80 24.22
CA ARG A 3 6.74 -4.75 23.14
C ARG A 3 7.82 -4.56 22.08
N GLU A 4 8.55 -5.63 21.76
CA GLU A 4 9.45 -5.63 20.61
C GLU A 4 8.63 -5.32 19.34
N PRO A 5 9.09 -4.38 18.50
CA PRO A 5 8.41 -4.10 17.24
C PRO A 5 8.50 -5.33 16.34
N LYS A 6 7.34 -5.86 15.96
CA LYS A 6 7.23 -6.94 14.98
C LYS A 6 8.04 -6.60 13.73
N THR A 7 8.80 -7.58 13.23
CA THR A 7 9.54 -7.40 11.97
C THR A 7 8.56 -7.18 10.81
N SER A 8 9.01 -6.57 9.70
CA SER A 8 8.12 -6.33 8.53
C SER A 8 7.44 -7.60 8.00
N ASN A 9 8.01 -8.78 8.26
CA ASN A 9 7.44 -10.07 7.86
C ASN A 9 6.38 -10.59 8.83
N GLU A 10 6.28 -10.04 10.04
CA GLU A 10 5.34 -10.41 11.10
C GLU A 10 4.12 -9.45 11.17
N LEU A 11 4.13 -8.39 10.36
CA LEU A 11 2.98 -7.50 10.20
C LEU A 11 1.92 -8.19 9.34
N GLU A 12 1.10 -9.02 9.99
CA GLU A 12 0.00 -9.73 9.35
C GLU A 12 -1.21 -8.82 9.16
N ASN A 13 -1.78 -8.85 7.96
CA ASN A 13 -3.08 -8.23 7.70
C ASN A 13 -4.14 -9.31 7.89
N SER A 14 -4.47 -9.57 9.16
CA SER A 14 -5.35 -10.67 9.57
C SER A 14 -6.69 -10.69 8.82
N PHE A 15 -7.24 -9.52 8.49
CA PHE A 15 -8.41 -9.41 7.63
C PHE A 15 -8.13 -10.04 6.26
N VAL A 16 -7.13 -9.52 5.53
CA VAL A 16 -6.79 -10.01 4.18
C VAL A 16 -6.44 -11.50 4.20
N ASP A 17 -5.68 -11.96 5.19
CA ASP A 17 -5.25 -13.35 5.31
C ASP A 17 -6.44 -14.29 5.52
N GLN A 18 -7.42 -13.90 6.33
CA GLN A 18 -8.67 -14.64 6.48
C GLN A 18 -9.46 -14.66 5.16
N ARG A 19 -9.59 -13.50 4.50
CA ARG A 19 -10.38 -13.39 3.26
C ARG A 19 -9.79 -14.24 2.13
N ILE A 20 -8.47 -14.34 2.03
CA ILE A 20 -7.80 -15.17 1.01
C ILE A 20 -8.20 -16.64 1.15
N LYS A 21 -8.15 -17.19 2.37
CA LYS A 21 -8.50 -18.59 2.64
C LYS A 21 -9.93 -18.90 2.21
N GLU A 22 -10.86 -17.99 2.52
CA GLU A 22 -12.26 -18.14 2.16
C GLU A 22 -12.52 -17.96 0.66
N LEU A 23 -11.94 -16.93 0.04
CA LEU A 23 -12.21 -16.57 -1.36
C LEU A 23 -11.53 -17.52 -2.35
N LEU A 24 -10.29 -17.96 -2.09
CA LEU A 24 -9.61 -18.90 -2.99
C LEU A 24 -10.38 -20.22 -3.10
N THR A 25 -10.85 -20.76 -1.97
CA THR A 25 -11.67 -21.98 -1.96
C THR A 25 -12.91 -21.82 -2.84
N LYS A 26 -13.58 -20.67 -2.77
CA LYS A 26 -14.77 -20.36 -3.59
C LYS A 26 -14.42 -20.14 -5.07
N PHE A 27 -13.27 -19.53 -5.36
CA PHE A 27 -12.81 -19.36 -6.74
C PHE A 27 -12.42 -20.68 -7.40
N GLU A 28 -11.82 -21.60 -6.64
CA GLU A 28 -11.53 -22.95 -7.11
C GLU A 28 -12.81 -23.72 -7.44
N ALA A 29 -13.84 -23.64 -6.59
CA ALA A 29 -15.14 -24.27 -6.84
C ALA A 29 -15.81 -23.78 -8.15
N LEU A 30 -15.53 -22.53 -8.56
CA LEU A 30 -16.08 -21.96 -9.79
C LEU A 30 -15.31 -22.38 -11.06
N THR A 31 -14.09 -22.91 -10.97
CA THR A 31 -13.28 -23.20 -12.17
C THR A 31 -13.93 -24.18 -13.16
N PRO A 32 -14.69 -25.21 -12.75
CA PRO A 32 -15.28 -26.16 -13.69
C PRO A 32 -16.38 -25.53 -14.57
N TYR A 33 -16.96 -24.40 -14.14
CA TYR A 33 -18.08 -23.79 -14.84
C TYR A 33 -17.65 -22.91 -16.02
N ARG A 34 -18.60 -22.58 -16.91
CA ARG A 34 -18.38 -21.64 -18.02
C ARG A 34 -18.28 -20.20 -17.52
N PRO A 35 -17.66 -19.26 -18.28
CA PRO A 35 -17.46 -17.88 -17.83
C PRO A 35 -18.71 -17.16 -17.28
N ARG A 36 -19.87 -17.31 -17.95
CA ARG A 36 -21.15 -16.72 -17.49
C ARG A 36 -21.63 -17.32 -16.16
N ASP A 37 -21.41 -18.61 -15.98
CA ASP A 37 -21.76 -19.34 -14.77
C ASP A 37 -20.80 -18.99 -13.62
N ARG A 38 -19.52 -18.74 -13.91
CA ARG A 38 -18.55 -18.20 -12.93
C ARG A 38 -18.94 -16.81 -12.42
N GLU A 39 -19.50 -15.97 -13.29
CA GLU A 39 -19.96 -14.63 -12.93
C GLU A 39 -21.18 -14.65 -12.01
N ARG A 40 -22.20 -15.42 -12.37
CA ARG A 40 -23.50 -15.43 -11.67
C ARG A 40 -23.56 -16.43 -10.54
N GLY A 41 -22.76 -17.48 -10.59
CA GLY A 41 -22.86 -18.65 -9.74
C GLY A 41 -23.68 -19.75 -10.40
N LYS A 42 -23.40 -21.00 -10.02
CA LYS A 42 -24.10 -22.20 -10.51
C LYS A 42 -23.86 -23.36 -9.54
N GLY A 43 -24.82 -24.28 -9.46
CA GLY A 43 -24.65 -25.51 -8.68
C GLY A 43 -24.57 -25.32 -7.16
N GLY A 44 -25.07 -24.19 -6.65
CA GLY A 44 -24.94 -23.80 -5.22
C GLY A 44 -23.73 -22.93 -4.94
N ASP A 45 -22.79 -22.80 -5.88
CA ASP A 45 -21.65 -21.91 -5.75
C ASP A 45 -22.01 -20.47 -6.11
N ILE A 46 -21.58 -19.54 -5.26
CA ILE A 46 -21.82 -18.09 -5.44
C ILE A 46 -20.84 -17.54 -6.46
N GLY A 47 -21.34 -16.87 -7.50
CA GLY A 47 -20.52 -16.26 -8.53
C GLY A 47 -19.66 -15.09 -8.03
N TRP A 48 -18.59 -14.78 -8.75
CA TRP A 48 -17.63 -13.75 -8.31
C TRP A 48 -18.25 -12.35 -8.16
N LYS A 49 -19.33 -12.05 -8.89
CA LYS A 49 -20.00 -10.74 -8.80
C LYS A 49 -20.74 -10.57 -7.46
N ALA A 50 -21.45 -11.62 -7.04
CA ALA A 50 -22.13 -11.64 -5.75
C ALA A 50 -21.11 -11.68 -4.60
N LEU A 51 -20.02 -12.45 -4.73
CA LEU A 51 -18.92 -12.44 -3.77
C LEU A 51 -18.31 -11.04 -3.60
N ALA A 52 -18.14 -10.27 -4.69
CA ALA A 52 -17.65 -8.90 -4.60
C ALA A 52 -18.60 -7.98 -3.84
N ALA A 53 -19.92 -8.12 -4.02
CA ALA A 53 -20.91 -7.35 -3.27
C ALA A 53 -20.91 -7.71 -1.77
N MET A 54 -20.81 -9.00 -1.44
CA MET A 54 -20.68 -9.47 -0.06
C MET A 54 -19.40 -8.94 0.59
N GLU A 55 -18.29 -8.95 -0.13
CA GLU A 55 -17.01 -8.44 0.35
C GLU A 55 -17.07 -6.92 0.59
N THR A 56 -17.74 -6.16 -0.28
CA THR A 56 -18.00 -4.73 -0.05
C THR A 56 -18.77 -4.50 1.23
N ALA A 57 -19.85 -5.25 1.47
CA ALA A 57 -20.66 -5.11 2.66
C ALA A 57 -19.83 -5.43 3.92
N LEU A 58 -19.03 -6.50 3.89
CA LEU A 58 -18.12 -6.87 4.96
C LEU A 58 -17.08 -5.77 5.23
N LEU A 59 -16.46 -5.23 4.19
CA LEU A 59 -15.48 -4.15 4.32
C LEU A 59 -16.08 -2.89 4.96
N LYS A 60 -17.27 -2.49 4.52
CA LYS A 60 -17.98 -1.33 5.09
C LYS A 60 -18.37 -1.56 6.55
N ALA A 61 -18.76 -2.78 6.91
CA ALA A 61 -19.07 -3.14 8.30
C ALA A 61 -17.82 -3.24 9.19
N THR A 62 -16.69 -3.69 8.65
CA THR A 62 -15.42 -3.84 9.39
C THR A 62 -14.72 -2.49 9.59
N TYR A 63 -14.81 -1.61 8.59
CA TYR A 63 -14.18 -0.30 8.59
C TYR A 63 -15.21 0.80 8.31
N PRO A 64 -16.14 1.05 9.26
CA PRO A 64 -17.13 2.08 9.11
C PRO A 64 -16.51 3.48 9.18
N GLU A 65 -17.14 4.44 8.49
CA GLU A 65 -16.91 5.88 8.64
C GLU A 65 -18.21 6.51 9.18
N ASP A 66 -18.71 5.96 10.29
CA ASP A 66 -20.01 6.31 10.89
C ASP A 66 -20.06 7.69 11.52
N ASP A 67 -18.89 8.25 11.83
CA ASP A 67 -18.69 9.62 12.27
C ASP A 67 -18.95 10.65 11.17
N LYS A 68 -19.10 10.24 9.90
CA LYS A 68 -19.26 11.12 8.75
C LYS A 68 -20.59 10.91 8.02
N PRO A 69 -21.23 12.00 7.54
CA PRO A 69 -22.33 11.91 6.58
C PRO A 69 -21.92 11.15 5.32
N GLU A 70 -22.84 10.40 4.70
CA GLU A 70 -22.54 9.57 3.51
C GLU A 70 -21.92 10.37 2.35
N ALA A 71 -22.28 11.65 2.23
CA ALA A 71 -21.71 12.56 1.23
C ALA A 71 -20.19 12.78 1.41
N GLU A 72 -19.70 12.72 2.65
CA GLU A 72 -18.30 12.98 3.04
C GLU A 72 -17.48 11.70 3.24
N ARG A 73 -18.13 10.53 3.24
CA ARG A 73 -17.44 9.25 3.37
C ARG A 73 -16.54 9.01 2.17
N THR A 74 -15.35 8.49 2.44
CA THR A 74 -14.34 8.19 1.42
C THR A 74 -13.88 6.74 1.47
N TYR A 75 -14.20 6.01 2.54
CA TYR A 75 -13.83 4.61 2.76
C TYR A 75 -12.35 4.33 2.47
N GLY A 76 -11.47 5.21 2.95
CA GLY A 76 -10.04 5.18 2.62
C GLY A 76 -9.36 3.89 3.11
N THR A 77 -9.78 3.37 4.26
CA THR A 77 -9.30 2.08 4.77
C THR A 77 -9.81 0.92 3.92
N CYS A 78 -11.08 0.90 3.52
CA CYS A 78 -11.61 -0.13 2.62
C CYS A 78 -10.84 -0.15 1.28
N LEU A 79 -10.59 1.01 0.67
CA LEU A 79 -9.83 1.10 -0.59
C LEU A 79 -8.40 0.53 -0.47
N ARG A 80 -7.74 0.76 0.67
CA ARG A 80 -6.44 0.13 0.97
C ARG A 80 -6.56 -1.38 1.10
N GLN A 81 -7.59 -1.87 1.81
CA GLN A 81 -7.83 -3.31 1.97
C GLN A 81 -8.19 -4.00 0.66
N VAL A 82 -8.99 -3.38 -0.22
CA VAL A 82 -9.27 -3.88 -1.57
C VAL A 82 -7.98 -4.04 -2.38
N THR A 83 -7.08 -3.06 -2.29
CA THR A 83 -5.79 -3.10 -2.99
C THR A 83 -4.91 -4.23 -2.46
N ALA A 84 -4.81 -4.37 -1.14
CA ALA A 84 -4.06 -5.44 -0.49
C ALA A 84 -4.63 -6.82 -0.84
N LEU A 85 -5.95 -7.00 -0.71
CA LEU A 85 -6.64 -8.25 -1.02
C LEU A 85 -6.40 -8.70 -2.46
N LYS A 86 -6.52 -7.78 -3.44
CA LYS A 86 -6.24 -8.10 -4.86
C LYS A 86 -4.80 -8.54 -5.09
N LYS A 87 -3.84 -7.90 -4.42
CA LYS A 87 -2.42 -8.25 -4.52
C LYS A 87 -2.15 -9.63 -3.90
N HIS A 88 -2.64 -9.86 -2.69
CA HIS A 88 -2.38 -11.09 -1.95
C HIS A 88 -3.14 -12.29 -2.53
N LEU A 89 -4.38 -12.12 -3.04
CA LEU A 89 -5.08 -13.20 -3.77
C LEU A 89 -4.28 -13.70 -4.98
N LYS A 90 -3.69 -12.79 -5.75
CA LYS A 90 -2.84 -13.16 -6.89
C LYS A 90 -1.56 -13.88 -6.46
N LEU A 91 -1.00 -13.52 -5.30
CA LEU A 91 0.19 -14.17 -4.76
C LEU A 91 -0.16 -15.58 -4.25
N ALA A 92 -1.19 -15.67 -3.41
CA ALA A 92 -1.66 -16.92 -2.83
C ALA A 92 -2.12 -17.91 -3.90
N ALA A 93 -2.79 -17.46 -4.96
CA ALA A 93 -3.18 -18.33 -6.08
C ALA A 93 -1.99 -19.05 -6.76
N LYS A 94 -0.75 -18.57 -6.63
CA LYS A 94 0.42 -19.27 -7.18
C LYS A 94 0.87 -20.47 -6.35
N HIS A 95 0.54 -20.49 -5.06
CA HIS A 95 1.16 -21.40 -4.10
C HIS A 95 0.15 -22.19 -3.24
N GLU A 96 -1.10 -21.72 -3.16
CA GLU A 96 -2.09 -22.21 -2.19
C GLU A 96 -3.32 -22.86 -2.85
N LEU A 97 -3.34 -23.02 -4.18
CA LEU A 97 -4.40 -23.75 -4.86
C LEU A 97 -4.27 -25.25 -4.62
N LYS A 98 -5.42 -25.92 -4.45
CA LYS A 98 -5.47 -27.38 -4.30
C LYS A 98 -5.09 -28.08 -5.60
N ASP A 99 -5.55 -27.54 -6.73
CA ASP A 99 -5.19 -28.03 -8.06
C ASP A 99 -4.40 -26.95 -8.82
N PRO A 100 -3.09 -27.16 -9.07
CA PRO A 100 -2.28 -26.24 -9.84
C PRO A 100 -2.82 -25.95 -11.26
N GLY A 101 -3.56 -26.90 -11.86
CA GLY A 101 -4.20 -26.73 -13.16
C GLY A 101 -5.28 -25.63 -13.17
N ASN A 102 -5.83 -25.30 -11.99
CA ASN A 102 -6.82 -24.24 -11.83
C ASN A 102 -6.23 -22.83 -11.78
N TYR A 103 -4.89 -22.68 -11.81
CA TYR A 103 -4.23 -21.38 -11.69
C TYR A 103 -4.77 -20.32 -12.65
N TYR A 104 -4.79 -20.60 -13.96
CA TYR A 104 -5.26 -19.61 -14.94
C TYR A 104 -6.76 -19.29 -14.80
N PRO A 105 -7.67 -20.28 -14.69
CA PRO A 105 -9.07 -20.00 -14.40
C PRO A 105 -9.29 -19.15 -13.14
N VAL A 106 -8.61 -19.49 -12.03
CA VAL A 106 -8.69 -18.73 -10.77
C VAL A 106 -8.15 -17.32 -10.94
N GLN A 107 -7.03 -17.14 -11.65
CA GLN A 107 -6.47 -15.82 -11.92
C GLN A 107 -7.45 -14.93 -12.71
N THR A 108 -8.18 -15.50 -13.68
CA THR A 108 -9.25 -14.79 -14.40
C THR A 108 -10.39 -14.40 -13.45
N ILE A 109 -10.82 -15.31 -12.57
CA ILE A 109 -11.86 -15.02 -11.57
C ILE A 109 -11.41 -13.90 -10.62
N ILE A 110 -10.18 -13.96 -10.09
CA ILE A 110 -9.59 -12.92 -9.22
C ILE A 110 -9.58 -11.56 -9.92
N LYS A 111 -9.26 -11.52 -11.21
CA LYS A 111 -9.27 -10.28 -11.99
C LYS A 111 -10.68 -9.66 -12.00
N HIS A 112 -11.69 -10.42 -12.41
CA HIS A 112 -13.06 -9.91 -12.52
C HIS A 112 -13.71 -9.61 -11.16
N PHE A 113 -13.47 -10.46 -10.16
CA PHE A 113 -13.83 -10.17 -8.77
C PHE A 113 -13.22 -8.84 -8.32
N GLY A 114 -11.92 -8.65 -8.55
CA GLY A 114 -11.21 -7.44 -8.15
C GLY A 114 -11.66 -6.18 -8.89
N GLU A 115 -12.11 -6.31 -10.14
CA GLU A 115 -12.74 -5.23 -10.92
C GLU A 115 -14.11 -4.88 -10.34
N ALA A 116 -14.97 -5.88 -10.11
CA ALA A 116 -16.30 -5.72 -9.53
C ALA A 116 -16.25 -5.10 -8.13
N LEU A 117 -15.33 -5.57 -7.28
CA LEU A 117 -15.11 -5.01 -5.95
C LEU A 117 -14.63 -3.57 -6.02
N SER A 118 -13.73 -3.24 -6.96
CA SER A 118 -13.27 -1.85 -7.14
C SER A 118 -14.40 -0.94 -7.64
N PHE A 119 -15.29 -1.47 -8.48
CA PHE A 119 -16.44 -0.73 -8.99
C PHE A 119 -17.38 -0.29 -7.87
N GLN A 120 -17.59 -1.13 -6.84
CA GLN A 120 -18.42 -0.79 -5.67
C GLN A 120 -17.87 0.40 -4.86
N PHE A 121 -16.59 0.73 -5.01
CA PHE A 121 -15.95 1.87 -4.35
C PHE A 121 -15.55 3.02 -5.30
N ALA A 122 -15.99 2.96 -6.57
CA ALA A 122 -15.55 3.90 -7.60
C ALA A 122 -15.90 5.37 -7.28
N GLU A 123 -17.11 5.61 -6.77
CA GLU A 123 -17.57 6.96 -6.41
C GLU A 123 -16.69 7.57 -5.30
N TYR A 124 -16.42 6.80 -4.23
CA TYR A 124 -15.60 7.27 -3.11
C TYR A 124 -14.15 7.56 -3.55
N LYS A 125 -13.59 6.70 -4.41
CA LYS A 125 -12.26 6.93 -4.99
C LYS A 125 -12.23 8.19 -5.87
N PHE A 126 -13.30 8.45 -6.62
CA PHE A 126 -13.42 9.67 -7.40
C PHE A 126 -13.42 10.91 -6.49
N LYS A 127 -14.23 10.91 -5.43
CA LYS A 127 -14.26 11.99 -4.42
C LYS A 127 -12.88 12.24 -3.81
N GLN A 128 -12.16 11.18 -3.41
CA GLN A 128 -10.79 11.32 -2.89
C GLN A 128 -9.84 11.99 -3.90
N ASN A 129 -9.95 11.63 -5.18
CA ASN A 129 -9.11 12.21 -6.23
C ASN A 129 -9.43 13.68 -6.47
N VAL A 130 -10.71 14.07 -6.43
CA VAL A 130 -11.14 15.47 -6.57
C VAL A 130 -10.60 16.30 -5.41
N ALA A 131 -10.87 15.90 -4.17
CA ALA A 131 -10.39 16.59 -2.97
C ALA A 131 -8.85 16.69 -2.93
N TYR A 132 -8.16 15.63 -3.37
CA TYR A 132 -6.71 15.63 -3.49
C TYR A 132 -6.22 16.66 -4.52
N ARG A 133 -6.85 16.72 -5.70
CA ARG A 133 -6.48 17.70 -6.75
C ARG A 133 -6.69 19.13 -6.27
N GLU A 134 -7.82 19.42 -5.62
CA GLU A 134 -8.11 20.74 -5.06
C GLU A 134 -7.07 21.14 -4.01
N LYS A 135 -6.74 20.23 -3.09
CA LYS A 135 -5.71 20.46 -2.08
C LYS A 135 -4.33 20.72 -2.69
N VAL A 136 -3.96 20.00 -3.75
CA VAL A 136 -2.69 20.23 -4.47
C VAL A 136 -2.71 21.56 -5.20
N ALA A 137 -3.83 21.91 -5.84
CA ALA A 137 -3.99 23.19 -6.53
C ALA A 137 -3.85 24.37 -5.56
N HIS A 138 -4.52 24.30 -4.41
CA HIS A 138 -4.41 25.30 -3.33
C HIS A 138 -2.96 25.48 -2.87
N ARG A 139 -2.29 24.38 -2.52
CA ARG A 139 -0.86 24.40 -2.08
C ARG A 139 0.11 24.92 -3.14
N SER A 140 -0.29 24.95 -4.40
CA SER A 140 0.55 25.42 -5.50
C SER A 140 0.43 26.93 -5.74
N GLN A 141 -0.57 27.58 -5.13
CA GLN A 141 -0.76 29.04 -5.16
C GLN A 141 0.46 29.71 -4.52
N THR A 142 0.88 30.84 -5.10
CA THR A 142 2.09 31.56 -4.68
C THR A 142 2.02 31.97 -3.21
N ASP A 143 0.83 32.38 -2.78
CA ASP A 143 0.46 32.90 -1.46
C ASP A 143 0.59 31.81 -0.37
N GLU A 144 0.44 30.55 -0.77
CA GLU A 144 0.50 29.36 0.09
C GLU A 144 1.90 28.72 0.11
N ARG A 145 2.86 29.28 -0.64
CA ARG A 145 4.23 28.77 -0.65
C ARG A 145 4.92 29.14 0.64
N VAL A 146 5.55 28.14 1.26
CA VAL A 146 6.40 28.34 2.42
C VAL A 146 7.82 28.63 1.93
N GLU A 147 8.31 29.82 2.22
CA GLU A 147 9.73 30.13 2.05
C GLU A 147 10.54 29.33 3.07
N LEU A 148 11.53 28.60 2.57
CA LEU A 148 12.37 27.72 3.38
C LEU A 148 13.83 28.18 3.26
N ASP A 149 14.36 28.75 4.34
CA ASP A 149 15.80 28.82 4.52
C ASP A 149 16.30 27.46 5.02
N LEU A 150 17.07 26.78 4.18
CA LEU A 150 17.64 25.46 4.47
C LEU A 150 19.01 25.54 5.14
N THR A 151 19.58 26.73 5.36
CA THR A 151 20.96 26.90 5.84
C THR A 151 21.19 26.19 7.17
N LYS A 152 20.27 26.34 8.12
CA LYS A 152 20.40 25.71 9.45
C LYS A 152 20.27 24.19 9.37
N GLN A 153 19.37 23.70 8.52
CA GLN A 153 19.07 22.29 8.31
C GLN A 153 20.23 21.59 7.61
N LEU A 154 20.88 22.25 6.64
CA LEU A 154 22.07 21.73 5.95
C LEU A 154 23.29 21.70 6.86
N LYS A 155 23.49 22.72 7.70
CA LYS A 155 24.55 22.71 8.73
C LYS A 155 24.37 21.56 9.71
N GLU A 156 23.13 21.35 10.15
CA GLU A 156 22.81 20.26 11.06
C GLU A 156 22.96 18.88 10.39
N ALA A 157 22.49 18.74 9.14
CA ALA A 157 22.66 17.51 8.37
C ALA A 157 24.15 17.16 8.21
N HIS A 158 25.00 18.15 7.88
CA HIS A 158 26.44 17.94 7.78
C HIS A 158 27.04 17.48 9.12
N ARG A 159 26.73 18.17 10.22
CA ARG A 159 27.20 17.81 11.57
C ARG A 159 26.82 16.38 11.95
N VAL A 160 25.55 16.00 11.74
CA VAL A 160 25.02 14.68 12.08
C VAL A 160 25.67 13.58 11.23
N LEU A 161 25.84 13.83 9.93
CA LEU A 161 26.49 12.87 9.02
C LEU A 161 27.98 12.71 9.32
N GLU A 162 28.69 13.78 9.68
CA GLU A 162 30.08 13.70 10.13
C GLU A 162 30.23 12.89 11.42
N LEU A 163 29.37 13.11 12.42
CA LEU A 163 29.39 12.32 13.65
C LEU A 163 29.15 10.84 13.38
N ALA A 164 28.15 10.52 12.55
CA ALA A 164 27.86 9.14 12.15
C ALA A 164 29.03 8.51 11.37
N ALA A 165 29.65 9.26 10.45
CA ALA A 165 30.81 8.80 9.68
C ALA A 165 32.04 8.56 10.57
N ASN A 166 32.19 9.34 11.65
CA ASN A 166 33.26 9.19 12.64
C ASN A 166 32.96 8.14 13.72
N GLY A 167 31.92 7.31 13.53
CA GLY A 167 31.64 6.15 14.37
C GLY A 167 30.80 6.43 15.62
N ALA A 168 30.10 7.56 15.70
CA ALA A 168 29.10 7.77 16.74
C ALA A 168 27.99 6.71 16.61
N VAL A 169 27.79 5.92 17.68
CA VAL A 169 26.80 4.81 17.70
C VAL A 169 25.79 4.94 18.83
N ASN A 170 26.09 5.71 19.88
CA ASN A 170 25.20 5.86 21.01
C ASN A 170 24.16 6.96 20.76
N LEU A 171 22.95 6.80 21.30
CA LEU A 171 21.88 7.82 21.24
C LEU A 171 22.30 9.18 21.81
N ASN A 172 23.24 9.17 22.76
CA ASN A 172 23.78 10.40 23.35
C ASN A 172 24.72 11.16 22.40
N GLU A 173 25.21 10.52 21.34
CA GLU A 173 26.15 11.09 20.37
C GLU A 173 25.43 11.43 19.06
N VAL A 174 24.54 10.53 18.61
CA VAL A 174 23.75 10.73 17.40
C VAL A 174 22.40 10.01 17.46
N GLU A 175 21.34 10.73 17.10
CA GLU A 175 20.00 10.16 16.93
C GLU A 175 19.86 9.64 15.49
N TRP A 176 19.67 8.33 15.32
CA TRP A 176 19.57 7.70 13.99
C TRP A 176 18.41 8.25 13.15
N ARG A 177 17.35 8.75 13.78
CA ARG A 177 16.29 9.47 13.07
C ARG A 177 16.84 10.69 12.33
N ASP A 178 17.73 11.44 12.98
CA ASP A 178 18.26 12.68 12.44
C ASP A 178 19.28 12.37 11.33
N VAL A 179 20.01 11.25 11.44
CA VAL A 179 20.82 10.69 10.34
C VAL A 179 19.94 10.38 9.13
N SER A 180 18.81 9.70 9.31
CA SER A 180 17.89 9.40 8.22
C SER A 180 17.35 10.65 7.53
N LEU A 181 16.97 11.67 8.32
CA LEU A 181 16.48 12.93 7.80
C LEU A 181 17.58 13.68 7.04
N ALA A 182 18.82 13.66 7.54
CA ALA A 182 19.97 14.26 6.87
C ALA A 182 20.25 13.59 5.52
N VAL A 183 20.27 12.25 5.46
CA VAL A 183 20.44 11.50 4.20
C VAL A 183 19.31 11.82 3.22
N ALA A 184 18.05 11.85 3.69
CA ALA A 184 16.90 12.17 2.85
C ALA A 184 16.97 13.63 2.32
N LEU A 185 17.40 14.58 3.15
CA LEU A 185 17.60 15.98 2.77
C LEU A 185 18.67 16.12 1.68
N CYS A 186 19.83 15.48 1.87
CA CYS A 186 20.96 15.60 0.95
C CYS A 186 20.73 14.89 -0.39
N THR A 187 19.96 13.80 -0.40
CA THR A 187 19.75 12.98 -1.61
C THR A 187 18.39 13.20 -2.30
N GLY A 188 17.46 13.87 -1.62
CA GLY A 188 16.07 14.04 -2.05
C GLY A 188 15.31 12.72 -2.20
N ARG A 189 15.80 11.63 -1.61
CA ARG A 189 15.17 10.30 -1.69
C ARG A 189 14.08 10.13 -0.63
N ARG A 190 13.14 9.23 -0.88
CA ARG A 190 12.09 8.90 0.10
C ARG A 190 12.69 8.09 1.24
N MET A 191 12.15 8.25 2.45
CA MET A 191 12.60 7.50 3.63
C MET A 191 12.64 5.98 3.42
N ALA A 192 11.64 5.42 2.75
CA ALA A 192 11.62 3.98 2.45
C ALA A 192 12.68 3.56 1.42
N GLU A 193 13.11 4.46 0.53
CA GLU A 193 14.23 4.23 -0.38
C GLU A 193 15.54 4.26 0.39
N VAL A 194 15.71 5.22 1.31
CA VAL A 194 16.91 5.32 2.17
C VAL A 194 17.10 4.07 3.04
N HIS A 195 16.01 3.53 3.61
CA HIS A 195 16.10 2.45 4.59
C HIS A 195 15.99 1.03 4.03
N CYS A 196 15.33 0.84 2.89
CA CYS A 196 14.92 -0.51 2.47
C CYS A 196 15.33 -0.85 1.04
N SER A 197 14.94 -0.03 0.06
CA SER A 197 15.05 -0.43 -1.36
C SER A 197 16.22 0.20 -2.11
N GLY A 198 16.77 1.30 -1.60
CA GLY A 198 17.75 2.12 -2.29
C GLY A 198 19.14 1.51 -2.30
N GLN A 199 19.78 1.53 -3.45
CA GLN A 199 21.22 1.28 -3.56
C GLN A 199 21.89 2.52 -4.15
N PHE A 200 22.95 2.97 -3.50
CA PHE A 200 23.69 4.16 -3.86
C PHE A 200 25.10 3.79 -4.33
N ARG A 201 25.54 4.43 -5.40
CA ARG A 201 26.91 4.31 -5.92
C ARG A 201 27.49 5.71 -6.05
N ILE A 202 28.62 5.96 -5.40
CA ILE A 202 29.33 7.24 -5.53
C ILE A 202 29.83 7.38 -6.97
N ILE A 203 29.53 8.51 -7.61
CA ILE A 203 30.03 8.85 -8.95
C ILE A 203 31.12 9.92 -8.82
N ASP A 204 30.82 10.99 -8.10
CA ASP A 204 31.73 12.10 -7.78
C ASP A 204 31.32 12.77 -6.45
N ASP A 205 31.93 13.92 -6.15
CA ASP A 205 31.76 14.66 -4.89
C ASP A 205 30.31 15.10 -4.62
N TYR A 206 29.51 15.33 -5.67
CA TYR A 206 28.13 15.84 -5.54
C TYR A 206 27.08 14.94 -6.22
N THR A 207 27.51 13.82 -6.80
CA THR A 207 26.66 12.95 -7.60
C THR A 207 26.71 11.51 -7.11
N VAL A 208 25.53 10.94 -6.90
CA VAL A 208 25.34 9.53 -6.58
C VAL A 208 24.41 8.87 -7.59
N GLY A 209 24.84 7.71 -8.11
CA GLY A 209 23.98 6.80 -8.85
C GLY A 209 23.01 6.12 -7.90
N PHE A 210 21.75 5.96 -8.32
CA PHE A 210 20.68 5.40 -7.49
C PHE A 210 19.88 4.33 -8.22
N THR A 211 19.59 3.22 -7.55
CA THR A 211 18.62 2.20 -7.99
C THR A 211 17.66 1.84 -6.85
N GLY A 212 16.53 1.22 -7.18
CA GLY A 212 15.49 0.87 -6.17
C GLY A 212 14.42 1.94 -5.94
N GLN A 213 14.14 2.74 -6.98
CA GLN A 213 13.09 3.78 -6.98
C GLN A 213 11.73 3.20 -6.61
N LEU A 214 11.07 3.79 -5.60
CA LEU A 214 9.69 3.44 -5.26
C LEU A 214 8.70 4.32 -6.04
N LYS A 215 7.50 3.78 -6.28
CA LYS A 215 6.42 4.43 -7.06
C LYS A 215 6.84 4.82 -8.49
N GLY A 216 7.85 4.14 -9.04
CA GLY A 216 8.17 4.17 -10.47
C GLY A 216 7.24 3.29 -11.28
#